data_AF-A0A949YAB5-F1
#
_entry.id   AF-A0A949YAB5-F1
#
_cell.length_a   1.000
_cell.length_b   1.000
_cell.length_c   1.000
_cell.angle_alpha   90.00
_cell.angle_beta   90.00
_cell.angle_gamma   90.00
#
_symmetry.space_group_name_H-M   'P 1'
#
loop_
_entity.id
_entity.type
_entity.pdbx_description
1 polymer ?
#
loop_
_entity_poly.entity_id
_entity_poly.type
_entity_poly.pdbx_seq_one_letter_code
_entity_poly.pdbx_strand_id
1 'polypeptide(L)'
;MCRNIRPLFNFEPPVTEDEVRAASLQFVRKISGFTKPSKANEATFLAAVEEIAKVSIQLLRSLETNAPPRNREQEAAKARARAAERYGPQKPVAKSVHSHVH
;
A
#
# COMPACT_ATOMS: atom_id res chain seq x y z
N MET A 1 -2.79 12.57 4.09
CA MET A 1 -3.40 11.53 3.23
C MET A 1 -2.81 10.17 3.55
N CYS A 2 -3.63 9.10 3.56
CA CYS A 2 -3.15 7.73 3.41
C CYS A 2 -2.54 7.57 2.02
N ARG A 3 -1.30 8.03 1.83
CA ARG A 3 -0.63 8.08 0.52
C ARG A 3 -0.46 6.71 -0.15
N ASN A 4 -0.83 5.62 0.55
CA ASN A 4 -0.57 4.25 0.15
C ASN A 4 -1.81 3.33 0.13
N ILE A 5 -3.03 3.83 0.38
CA ILE A 5 -4.25 3.03 0.16
C ILE A 5 -4.61 3.15 -1.32
N ARG A 6 -4.49 2.04 -2.06
CA ARG A 6 -4.79 1.96 -3.50
C ARG A 6 -6.20 1.42 -3.72
N PRO A 7 -6.89 1.79 -4.83
CA PRO A 7 -8.09 1.09 -5.24
C PRO A 7 -7.82 -0.41 -5.44
N LEU A 8 -8.71 -1.26 -4.92
CA LEU A 8 -8.58 -2.73 -4.99
C LEU A 8 -9.66 -3.40 -5.84
N PHE A 9 -10.70 -2.65 -6.24
CA PHE A 9 -11.81 -3.18 -7.02
C PHE A 9 -11.47 -3.31 -8.52
N ASN A 10 -12.07 -4.31 -9.18
CA ASN A 10 -12.00 -4.56 -10.62
C ASN A 10 -10.58 -4.77 -11.16
N PHE A 11 -9.83 -5.70 -10.56
CA PHE A 11 -8.49 -6.10 -11.03
C PHE A 11 -8.45 -7.55 -11.51
N GLU A 12 -7.59 -7.80 -12.49
CA GLU A 12 -7.20 -9.15 -12.93
C GLU A 12 -5.68 -9.31 -12.79
N PRO A 13 -5.19 -10.30 -12.01
CA PRO A 13 -5.97 -11.23 -11.17
C PRO A 13 -6.74 -10.55 -10.01
N PRO A 14 -7.78 -11.18 -9.44
CA PRO A 14 -8.56 -10.63 -8.31
C PRO A 14 -7.72 -10.30 -7.09
N VAL A 15 -8.14 -9.28 -6.33
CA VAL A 15 -7.47 -8.82 -5.09
C VAL A 15 -7.22 -9.98 -4.13
N THR A 16 -6.02 -10.04 -3.54
CA THR A 16 -5.71 -11.05 -2.53
C THR A 16 -6.10 -10.57 -1.14
N GLU A 17 -6.35 -11.50 -0.22
CA GLU A 17 -6.69 -11.15 1.16
C GLU A 17 -5.57 -10.36 1.85
N ASP A 18 -4.30 -10.66 1.55
CA ASP A 18 -3.14 -9.92 2.06
C ASP A 18 -3.12 -8.45 1.62
N GLU A 19 -3.52 -8.16 0.39
CA GLU A 19 -3.61 -6.78 -0.11
C GLU A 19 -4.72 -6.00 0.60
N VAL A 20 -5.86 -6.66 0.85
CA VAL A 20 -6.95 -6.06 1.61
C VAL A 20 -6.52 -5.82 3.06
N ARG A 21 -5.89 -6.81 3.71
CA ARG A 21 -5.36 -6.68 5.07
C ARG A 21 -4.30 -5.58 5.17
N ALA A 22 -3.42 -5.46 4.18
CA ALA A 22 -2.44 -4.38 4.11
C ALA A 22 -3.12 -3.00 3.99
N ALA A 23 -4.19 -2.87 3.21
CA ALA A 23 -4.97 -1.64 3.12
C ALA A 23 -5.67 -1.31 4.45
N SER A 24 -6.29 -2.31 5.10
CA SER A 24 -6.90 -2.18 6.43
C SER A 24 -5.89 -1.73 7.48
N LEU A 25 -4.67 -2.29 7.48
CA LEU A 25 -3.58 -1.85 8.35
C LEU A 25 -3.27 -0.36 8.17
N GLN A 26 -3.16 0.10 6.93
CA GLN A 26 -2.89 1.52 6.66
C GLN A 26 -4.05 2.42 7.11
N PHE A 27 -5.30 1.96 6.98
CA PHE A 27 -6.46 2.67 7.48
C PHE A 27 -6.43 2.79 9.01
N VAL A 28 -6.21 1.69 9.73
CA VAL A 28 -6.14 1.69 11.20
C VAL A 28 -5.00 2.57 11.70
N ARG A 29 -3.81 2.52 11.05
CA ARG A 29 -2.71 3.44 11.36
C ARG A 29 -3.10 4.90 11.20
N LYS A 30 -3.85 5.22 10.14
CA LYS A 30 -4.27 6.60 9.89
C LYS A 30 -5.23 7.12 10.94
N ILE A 31 -6.21 6.31 11.35
CA ILE A 31 -7.24 6.72 12.30
C ILE A 31 -6.68 6.75 13.72
N SER A 32 -5.91 5.73 14.12
CA SER A 32 -5.32 5.68 15.45
C SER A 32 -4.16 6.65 15.65
N GLY A 33 -3.48 7.07 14.58
CA GLY A 33 -2.23 7.83 14.67
C GLY A 33 -1.01 6.98 15.06
N PHE A 34 -1.20 5.67 15.27
CA PHE A 34 -0.10 4.76 15.63
C PHE A 34 0.52 4.14 14.39
N THR A 35 1.83 4.32 14.19
CA THR A 35 2.59 3.53 13.22
C THR A 35 2.85 2.12 13.75
N LYS A 36 3.11 2.02 15.05
CA LYS A 36 3.28 0.79 15.83
C LYS A 36 2.49 0.95 17.14
N PRO A 37 1.52 0.07 17.45
CA PRO A 37 0.77 0.16 18.70
C PRO A 37 1.69 -0.16 19.90
N SER A 38 1.31 0.34 21.09
CA SER A 38 1.90 -0.11 22.35
C SER A 38 1.48 -1.56 22.64
N LYS A 39 2.21 -2.27 23.51
CA LYS A 39 1.85 -3.64 23.92
C LYS A 39 0.42 -3.74 24.46
N ALA A 40 -0.03 -2.72 25.20
CA ALA A 40 -1.38 -2.67 25.76
C ALA A 40 -2.47 -2.55 24.68
N ASN A 41 -2.17 -1.89 23.55
CA ASN A 41 -3.14 -1.63 22.48
C ASN A 41 -2.98 -2.62 21.30
N GLU A 42 -2.00 -3.51 21.32
CA GLU A 42 -1.65 -4.37 20.19
C GLU A 42 -2.81 -5.30 19.81
N ALA A 43 -3.46 -5.92 20.78
CA ALA A 43 -4.60 -6.81 20.54
C ALA A 43 -5.78 -6.06 19.87
N THR A 44 -6.18 -4.92 20.44
CA THR A 44 -7.27 -4.09 19.89
C THR A 44 -6.93 -3.56 18.50
N PHE A 45 -5.68 -3.14 18.30
CA PHE A 45 -5.20 -2.64 17.01
C PHE A 45 -5.28 -3.73 15.93
N LEU A 46 -4.79 -4.94 16.23
CA LEU A 46 -4.82 -6.07 15.30
C LEU A 46 -6.24 -6.55 15.03
N ALA A 47 -7.10 -6.63 16.04
CA ALA A 47 -8.51 -6.99 15.87
C ALA A 47 -9.23 -6.03 14.91
N ALA A 48 -9.01 -4.72 15.06
CA ALA A 48 -9.57 -3.72 14.15
C ALA A 48 -9.09 -3.90 12.70
N VAL A 49 -7.83 -4.27 12.49
CA VAL A 49 -7.29 -4.56 11.14
C VAL A 49 -8.03 -5.73 10.50
N GLU A 50 -8.24 -6.82 11.25
CA GLU A 50 -8.92 -8.02 10.76
C GLU A 50 -10.41 -7.77 10.45
N GLU A 51 -11.13 -7.07 11.34
CA GLU A 51 -12.54 -6.75 11.12
C GLU A 51 -12.75 -5.87 9.87
N ILE A 52 -11.88 -4.88 9.69
CA ILE A 52 -11.94 -4.00 8.51
C ILE A 52 -11.56 -4.78 7.25
N ALA A 53 -10.58 -5.69 7.32
CA ALA A 53 -10.25 -6.55 6.20
C ALA A 53 -11.44 -7.42 5.79
N LYS A 54 -12.13 -8.04 6.76
CA LYS A 54 -13.33 -8.86 6.52
C LYS A 54 -14.45 -8.06 5.86
N VAL A 55 -14.81 -6.90 6.39
CA VAL A 55 -15.85 -6.04 5.79
C VAL A 55 -15.45 -5.55 4.41
N SER A 56 -14.17 -5.22 4.21
CA SER A 56 -13.67 -4.78 2.91
C SER A 56 -13.71 -5.89 1.87
N ILE A 57 -13.39 -7.14 2.22
CA ILE A 57 -13.53 -8.29 1.33
C ILE A 57 -14.99 -8.49 0.93
N GLN A 58 -15.92 -8.42 1.90
CA GLN A 58 -17.36 -8.52 1.63
C GLN A 58 -17.83 -7.44 0.66
N LEU A 59 -17.43 -6.18 0.91
CA LEU A 59 -17.71 -5.07 0.00
C LEU A 59 -17.19 -5.36 -1.41
N LEU A 60 -15.90 -5.70 -1.55
CA LEU A 60 -15.27 -5.93 -2.85
C LEU A 60 -15.93 -7.09 -3.64
N ARG A 61 -16.42 -8.13 -2.94
CA ARG A 61 -17.17 -9.24 -3.55
C ARG A 61 -18.59 -8.84 -3.97
N SER A 62 -19.19 -7.86 -3.30
CA SER A 62 -20.55 -7.38 -3.59
C SER A 62 -20.64 -6.30 -4.67
N LEU A 63 -19.51 -5.69 -5.03
CA LEU A 63 -19.46 -4.64 -6.04
C LEU A 63 -19.53 -5.24 -7.44
N GLU A 64 -20.40 -4.68 -8.28
CA GLU A 64 -20.57 -5.08 -9.67
C GLU A 64 -20.09 -3.97 -10.62
N THR A 65 -19.56 -4.35 -11.78
CA THR A 65 -19.19 -3.40 -12.82
C THR A 65 -19.19 -4.03 -14.20
N ASN A 66 -19.56 -3.23 -15.20
CA ASN A 66 -19.46 -3.58 -16.62
C ASN A 66 -18.13 -3.12 -17.25
N ALA A 67 -17.28 -2.43 -16.48
CA ALA A 67 -16.00 -1.95 -16.98
C ALA A 67 -14.98 -3.09 -17.09
N PRO A 68 -14.13 -3.12 -18.13
CA PRO A 68 -13.11 -4.14 -18.26
C PRO A 68 -12.15 -4.13 -17.06
N PRO A 69 -11.67 -5.30 -16.60
CA PRO A 69 -10.80 -5.39 -15.45
C PRO A 69 -9.46 -4.69 -15.70
N ARG A 70 -8.93 -4.08 -14.65
CA ARG A 70 -7.63 -3.39 -14.68
C ARG A 70 -6.52 -4.39 -14.42
N ASN A 71 -5.45 -4.32 -15.22
CA ASN A 71 -4.26 -5.13 -14.97
C ASN A 71 -3.33 -4.41 -13.98
N ARG A 72 -2.93 -5.10 -12.90
CA ARG A 72 -2.06 -4.53 -11.85
C ARG A 72 -0.67 -4.16 -12.35
N GLU A 73 -0.08 -4.99 -13.20
CA GLU A 73 1.27 -4.75 -13.72
C GLU A 73 1.29 -3.51 -14.61
N GLN A 74 0.25 -3.33 -15.42
CA GLN A 74 0.09 -2.14 -16.26
C GLN A 74 -0.12 -0.88 -15.42
N GLU A 75 -0.91 -0.94 -14.35
CA GLU A 75 -1.09 0.19 -13.43
C GLU A 75 0.20 0.54 -12.67
N ALA A 76 0.96 -0.48 -12.24
CA ALA A 76 2.26 -0.29 -11.61
C ALA A 76 3.27 0.31 -12.60
N ALA A 77 3.29 -0.14 -13.86
CA ALA A 77 4.14 0.41 -14.90
C ALA A 77 3.80 1.88 -15.19
N LYS A 78 2.52 2.21 -15.35
CA LYS A 78 2.05 3.60 -15.49
C LYS A 78 2.45 4.46 -14.29
N ALA A 79 2.35 3.93 -13.08
CA ALA A 79 2.78 4.65 -11.87
C ALA A 79 4.30 4.90 -11.86
N ARG A 80 5.11 3.90 -12.25
CA ARG A 80 6.57 4.03 -12.38
C ARG A 80 6.96 5.06 -13.44
N ALA A 81 6.31 5.05 -14.61
CA ALA A 81 6.55 6.02 -15.67
C ALA A 81 6.27 7.46 -15.19
N ARG A 82 5.11 7.68 -14.57
CA ARG A 82 4.75 8.98 -13.97
C ARG A 82 5.73 9.43 -12.87
N ALA A 83 6.26 8.50 -12.09
CA ALA A 83 7.26 8.81 -11.08
C ALA A 83 8.61 9.20 -11.71
N ALA A 84 9.04 8.49 -12.76
CA ALA A 84 10.26 8.81 -13.50
C ALA A 84 10.19 10.21 -14.14
N GLU A 85 9.04 10.58 -14.71
CA GLU A 85 8.80 11.94 -15.23
C GLU A 85 8.89 13.02 -14.15
N ARG A 86 8.37 12.75 -12.95
CA ARG A 86 8.33 13.72 -11.85
C ARG A 86 9.66 13.88 -11.11
N TYR A 87 10.44 12.81 -10.98
CA TYR A 87 11.61 12.79 -10.10
C TYR A 87 12.95 12.63 -10.83
N GLY A 88 12.95 12.33 -12.14
CA GLY A 88 14.16 12.09 -12.93
C GLY A 88 14.96 10.87 -12.44
N PRO A 89 15.99 10.42 -13.19
CA PRO A 89 16.91 9.40 -12.70
C PRO A 89 17.70 9.96 -11.51
N GLN A 90 17.58 9.34 -10.34
CA GLN A 90 18.45 9.64 -9.19
C GLN A 90 19.89 9.37 -9.62
N LYS A 91 20.70 10.44 -9.72
CA LYS A 91 22.13 10.35 -9.98
C LYS A 91 22.75 9.52 -8.86
N PRO A 92 23.52 8.45 -9.15
CA PRO A 92 24.15 7.67 -8.09
C PRO A 92 25.09 8.60 -7.31
N VAL A 93 24.84 8.73 -6.00
CA VAL A 93 25.71 9.47 -5.10
C VAL A 93 27.02 8.70 -5.01
N ALA A 94 28.05 9.19 -5.70
CA ALA A 94 29.40 8.64 -5.58
C ALA A 94 29.83 8.71 -4.11
N LYS A 95 30.09 7.56 -3.49
CA LYS A 95 30.69 7.51 -2.16
C LYS A 95 32.08 8.15 -2.26
N SER A 96 32.23 9.34 -1.67
CA SER A 96 33.53 9.96 -1.46
C SER A 96 34.31 9.07 -0.48
N VAL A 97 35.29 8.32 -1.00
CA VAL A 97 36.25 7.60 -0.17
C VAL A 97 37.23 8.64 0.34
N HIS A 98 37.04 9.09 1.58
CA HIS A 98 38.03 9.90 2.28
C HIS A 98 39.20 9.00 2.65
N SER A 99 40.28 9.05 1.85
CA SER A 99 41.55 8.39 2.16
C SER A 99 42.23 9.14 3.31
N HIS A 100 42.16 8.60 4.53
CA HIS A 100 43.07 8.96 5.61
C HIS A 100 44.41 8.27 5.35
N VAL A 101 45.44 9.05 5.01
CA VAL A 101 46.83 8.59 4.98
C VAL A 101 47.47 8.95 6.32
N HIS A 102 48.11 7.96 6.93
CA HIS A 102 48.88 8.05 8.16
C HIS A 102 50.20 8.82 7.97
#